data_AF-A0A5C8JJM2-F1
#
_entry.id   AF-A0A5C8JJM2-F1
#
_cell.length_a   1.000
_cell.length_b   1.000
_cell.length_c   1.000
_cell.angle_alpha   90.00
_cell.angle_beta   90.00
_cell.angle_gamma   90.00
#
_symmetry.space_group_name_H-M   'P 1'
#
loop_
_entity.id
_entity.type
_entity.pdbx_description
1 polymer ?
#
loop_
_entity_poly.entity_id
_entity_poly.type
_entity_poly.pdbx_seq_one_letter_code
_entity_poly.pdbx_strand_id
1 'polypeptide(L)'
;MTKVNLPVFRLNIGELDETGIDLISIVDKPAIEANFIKLEEEVQPLKLSSNQEKQYVTGPVLIPDQLIYRKTEKEEFYITASAQDIEKIRNKFLKQGQLKLSNLDHSSNDEIPGYLIESWIVEDASNDKAVALGFTDVKPGTLFATYHFPDAKVWAEVSKRNGFSLEGNFLMEAIKMSTQKQDTVESLLEELLDALENK
;
A
#
# COMPACT_ATOMS: atom_id res chain seq x y z
N MET A 1 8.98 6.77 -16.92
CA MET A 1 9.50 5.50 -17.48
C MET A 1 9.48 4.45 -16.37
N THR A 2 8.65 3.42 -16.50
CA THR A 2 8.64 2.26 -15.60
C THR A 2 10.02 1.59 -15.60
N LYS A 3 10.56 1.24 -14.44
CA LYS A 3 11.79 0.45 -14.33
C LYS A 3 11.46 -1.01 -14.69
N VAL A 4 11.24 -1.26 -15.98
CA VAL A 4 10.80 -2.55 -16.55
C VAL A 4 11.94 -3.57 -16.43
N ASN A 5 12.16 -4.13 -15.23
CA ASN A 5 12.84 -5.42 -14.95
C ASN A 5 13.24 -5.63 -13.47
N LEU A 6 12.79 -4.79 -12.54
CA LEU A 6 13.14 -5.04 -11.13
C LEU A 6 12.43 -6.31 -10.60
N PRO A 7 13.11 -7.13 -9.78
CA PRO A 7 12.49 -8.27 -9.12
C PRO A 7 11.25 -7.84 -8.34
N VAL A 8 10.23 -8.69 -8.31
CA VAL A 8 9.02 -8.47 -7.53
C VAL A 8 8.92 -9.53 -6.47
N PHE A 9 8.70 -9.10 -5.24
CA PHE A 9 8.54 -9.96 -4.09
C PHE A 9 7.12 -9.83 -3.55
N ARG A 10 6.48 -10.96 -3.30
CA ARG A 10 5.19 -10.99 -2.61
C ARG A 10 5.41 -10.94 -1.11
N LEU A 11 4.72 -10.02 -0.44
CA LEU A 11 4.66 -9.96 1.02
C LEU A 11 3.86 -11.13 1.54
N ASN A 12 4.42 -11.83 2.51
CA ASN A 12 3.78 -12.91 3.22
C ASN A 12 4.10 -12.80 4.72
N ILE A 13 3.17 -13.29 5.55
CA ILE A 13 3.33 -13.37 6.99
C ILE A 13 2.91 -14.76 7.47
N GLY A 14 3.67 -15.34 8.40
CA GLY A 14 3.23 -16.52 9.13
C GLY A 14 2.26 -16.14 10.24
N GLU A 15 1.30 -16.99 10.58
CA GLU A 15 0.36 -16.68 11.67
C GLU A 15 1.00 -16.80 13.07
N LEU A 16 2.03 -17.65 13.19
CA LEU A 16 2.65 -18.04 14.46
C LEU A 16 4.10 -17.56 14.62
N ASP A 17 4.66 -16.91 13.60
CA ASP A 17 6.03 -16.36 13.65
C ASP A 17 6.03 -14.88 14.05
N GLU A 18 7.20 -14.25 13.98
CA GLU A 18 7.40 -12.83 14.32
C GLU A 18 7.13 -11.87 13.16
N THR A 19 6.64 -12.36 12.02
CA THR A 19 6.37 -11.50 10.84
C THR A 19 5.05 -10.76 10.99
N GLY A 20 4.92 -9.55 10.49
CA GLY A 20 3.72 -8.75 10.66
C GLY A 20 4.00 -7.27 10.59
N ILE A 21 2.95 -6.49 10.77
CA ILE A 21 3.04 -5.05 11.00
C ILE A 21 3.16 -4.86 12.51
N ASP A 22 4.17 -4.09 12.93
CA ASP A 22 4.31 -3.62 14.31
C ASP A 22 3.59 -2.28 14.48
N LEU A 23 3.74 -1.37 13.51
CA LEU A 23 3.23 0.00 13.57
C LEU A 23 2.76 0.48 12.18
N ILE A 24 1.73 1.33 12.17
CA ILE A 24 1.35 2.12 11.00
C ILE A 24 1.72 3.57 11.27
N SER A 25 2.53 4.13 10.39
CA SER A 25 3.13 5.46 10.51
C SER A 25 2.40 6.46 9.62
N ILE A 26 2.30 7.71 10.05
CA ILE A 26 1.72 8.81 9.27
C ILE A 26 2.85 9.54 8.57
N VAL A 27 2.81 9.58 7.24
CA VAL A 27 3.94 10.06 6.44
C VAL A 27 3.52 11.10 5.41
N ASP A 28 4.42 12.04 5.12
CA ASP A 28 4.15 13.08 4.13
C ASP A 28 4.05 12.48 2.73
N LYS A 29 4.93 11.51 2.49
CA LYS A 29 5.02 10.74 1.26
C LYS A 29 4.82 9.27 1.65
N PRO A 30 3.60 8.69 1.49
CA PRO A 30 3.42 7.26 1.68
C PRO A 30 4.53 6.51 0.95
N ALA A 31 4.99 5.37 1.46
CA ALA A 31 6.03 4.55 0.82
C ALA A 31 5.61 3.98 -0.57
N ILE A 32 4.56 4.54 -1.15
CA ILE A 32 4.20 4.61 -2.56
C ILE A 32 5.15 5.58 -3.32
N GLU A 33 5.85 6.52 -2.67
CA GLU A 33 6.69 7.55 -3.30
C GLU A 33 7.95 8.01 -2.49
N ALA A 34 8.72 7.11 -1.87
CA ALA A 34 10.09 7.45 -1.42
C ALA A 34 10.93 6.17 -1.28
N ASN A 35 12.10 6.01 -1.93
CA ASN A 35 13.25 6.90 -1.89
C ASN A 35 13.95 7.09 -3.25
N PHE A 36 14.25 8.36 -3.56
CA PHE A 36 15.21 8.86 -4.56
C PHE A 36 15.17 8.24 -5.97
N ILE A 37 14.24 8.74 -6.79
CA ILE A 37 14.51 9.44 -8.08
C ILE A 37 13.21 10.18 -8.44
N LYS A 38 13.34 11.48 -8.74
CA LYS A 38 12.29 12.36 -9.26
C LYS A 38 11.67 11.71 -10.51
N LEU A 39 10.40 11.30 -10.41
CA LEU A 39 9.58 10.91 -11.55
C LEU A 39 8.52 12.00 -11.74
N GLU A 40 8.33 12.37 -13.00
CA GLU A 40 7.39 13.41 -13.45
C GLU A 40 5.96 13.14 -12.95
N GLU A 41 5.29 14.26 -12.70
CA GLU A 41 3.89 14.43 -12.32
C GLU A 41 2.98 13.52 -13.13
N GLU A 42 2.26 12.59 -12.46
CA GLU A 42 0.91 12.08 -12.80
C GLU A 42 0.58 10.76 -12.06
N VAL A 43 0.80 10.71 -10.75
CA VAL A 43 0.09 9.73 -9.90
C VAL A 43 -0.72 10.55 -8.90
N GLN A 44 -2.05 10.41 -8.94
CA GLN A 44 -2.93 11.04 -7.96
C GLN A 44 -2.41 10.71 -6.56
N PRO A 45 -1.98 11.70 -5.75
CA PRO A 45 -1.53 11.41 -4.40
C PRO A 45 -2.68 10.76 -3.67
N LEU A 46 -2.43 9.55 -3.15
CA LEU A 46 -3.38 8.76 -2.38
C LEU A 46 -3.61 9.48 -1.03
N LYS A 47 -4.34 10.60 -1.07
CA LYS A 47 -4.42 11.57 0.01
C LYS A 47 -5.33 11.05 1.11
N LEU A 48 -4.85 11.08 2.35
CA LEU A 48 -5.70 10.84 3.52
C LEU A 48 -6.91 11.78 3.51
N SER A 49 -8.09 11.22 3.77
CA SER A 49 -9.27 12.00 4.11
C SER A 49 -9.16 12.41 5.58
N SER A 50 -9.35 13.70 5.86
CA SER A 50 -9.24 14.23 7.23
C SER A 50 -10.57 14.80 7.71
N ASN A 51 -10.96 14.45 8.94
CA ASN A 51 -12.06 15.08 9.64
C ASN A 51 -11.49 15.99 10.74
N GLN A 52 -11.57 17.31 10.52
CA GLN A 52 -10.96 18.31 11.41
C GLN A 52 -11.63 18.37 12.79
N GLU A 53 -12.95 18.22 12.85
CA GLU A 53 -13.70 18.27 14.11
C GLU A 53 -13.39 17.06 14.99
N LYS A 54 -13.30 15.88 14.37
CA LYS A 54 -13.04 14.62 15.08
C LYS A 54 -11.55 14.30 15.21
N GLN A 55 -10.68 15.04 14.54
CA GLN A 55 -9.24 14.77 14.44
C GLN A 55 -8.96 13.35 13.92
N TYR A 56 -9.70 12.94 12.89
CA TYR A 56 -9.53 11.64 12.24
C TYR A 56 -8.76 11.77 10.94
N VAL A 57 -7.86 10.84 10.68
CA VAL A 57 -7.30 10.59 9.35
C VAL A 57 -7.70 9.20 8.89
N THR A 58 -8.21 9.13 7.67
CA THR A 58 -8.67 7.90 7.03
C THR A 58 -7.99 7.73 5.69
N GLY A 59 -7.56 6.52 5.38
CA GLY A 59 -7.02 6.22 4.06
C GLY A 59 -6.61 4.78 3.86
N PRO A 60 -6.22 4.44 2.63
CA PRO A 60 -5.73 3.13 2.28
C PRO A 60 -4.34 2.87 2.88
N VAL A 61 -4.14 1.66 3.35
CA VAL A 61 -2.89 1.15 3.95
C VAL A 61 -2.18 0.21 2.97
N LEU A 62 -2.93 -0.71 2.34
CA LEU A 62 -2.44 -1.62 1.30
C LEU A 62 -3.52 -1.80 0.22
N ILE A 63 -3.10 -1.75 -1.05
CA ILE A 63 -3.96 -2.01 -2.20
C ILE A 63 -3.50 -3.32 -2.86
N PRO A 64 -4.42 -4.25 -3.20
CA PRO A 64 -4.06 -5.52 -3.82
C PRO A 64 -3.29 -5.34 -5.11
N ASP A 65 -2.23 -6.12 -5.26
CA ASP A 65 -1.37 -6.22 -6.45
C ASP A 65 -0.65 -4.91 -6.81
N GLN A 66 -0.74 -3.88 -5.95
CA GLN A 66 0.02 -2.65 -6.15
C GLN A 66 1.52 -2.96 -6.05
N LEU A 67 2.28 -2.50 -7.03
CA LEU A 67 3.74 -2.56 -7.00
C LEU A 67 4.27 -1.39 -6.19
N ILE A 68 4.97 -1.72 -5.11
CA ILE A 68 5.51 -0.75 -4.19
C ILE A 68 7.03 -0.80 -4.29
N TYR A 69 7.64 0.30 -4.75
CA TYR A 69 9.08 0.36 -4.99
C TYR A 69 9.89 0.36 -3.69
N ARG A 70 10.97 -0.42 -3.65
CA ARG A 70 11.92 -0.48 -2.55
C ARG A 70 13.34 -0.36 -3.08
N LYS A 71 14.15 0.37 -2.33
CA LYS A 71 15.56 0.58 -2.61
C LYS A 71 16.35 0.44 -1.32
N THR A 72 17.33 -0.44 -1.33
CA THR A 72 18.37 -0.54 -0.31
C THR A 72 19.67 0.02 -0.89
N GLU A 73 20.76 0.00 -0.11
CA GLU A 73 22.09 0.33 -0.62
C GLU A 73 22.56 -0.61 -1.74
N LYS A 74 22.01 -1.84 -1.79
CA LYS A 74 22.51 -2.92 -2.67
C LYS A 74 21.57 -3.24 -3.83
N GLU A 75 20.27 -3.03 -3.67
CA GLU A 75 19.27 -3.54 -4.61
C GLU A 75 18.04 -2.64 -4.70
N GLU A 76 17.38 -2.72 -5.85
CA GLU A 76 16.09 -2.10 -6.12
C GLU A 76 15.11 -3.21 -6.50
N PHE A 77 13.92 -3.20 -5.92
CA PHE A 77 12.90 -4.21 -6.15
C PHE A 77 11.50 -3.65 -5.93
N TYR A 78 10.48 -4.39 -6.32
CA TYR A 78 9.10 -4.12 -5.94
C TYR A 78 8.63 -5.13 -4.90
N ILE A 79 7.79 -4.67 -3.98
CA ILE A 79 6.96 -5.54 -3.15
C ILE A 79 5.50 -5.44 -3.59
N THR A 80 4.73 -6.49 -3.36
CA THR A 80 3.30 -6.52 -3.63
C THR A 80 2.58 -7.46 -2.65
N ALA A 81 1.27 -7.32 -2.48
CA ALA A 81 0.46 -8.19 -1.64
C ALA A 81 -0.87 -8.47 -2.34
N SER A 82 -1.34 -9.72 -2.29
CA SER A 82 -2.69 -10.05 -2.77
C SER A 82 -3.74 -9.62 -1.73
N ALA A 83 -5.01 -9.57 -2.13
CA ALA A 83 -6.12 -9.33 -1.20
C ALA A 83 -6.14 -10.31 0.00
N GLN A 84 -5.77 -11.57 -0.24
CA GLN A 84 -5.71 -12.59 0.82
C GLN A 84 -4.55 -12.33 1.80
N ASP A 85 -3.40 -11.88 1.31
CA ASP A 85 -2.26 -11.55 2.18
C ASP A 85 -2.59 -10.30 2.99
N ILE A 86 -3.22 -9.31 2.37
CA ILE A 86 -3.69 -8.08 3.03
C ILE A 86 -4.65 -8.41 4.18
N GLU A 87 -5.58 -9.35 3.97
CA GLU A 87 -6.47 -9.83 5.03
C GLU A 87 -5.72 -10.46 6.20
N LYS A 88 -4.76 -11.35 5.93
CA LYS A 88 -3.92 -11.95 6.97
C LYS A 88 -3.14 -10.89 7.74
N ILE A 89 -2.52 -9.97 7.01
CA ILE A 89 -1.74 -8.85 7.55
C ILE A 89 -2.60 -8.00 8.48
N ARG A 90 -3.79 -7.60 8.04
CA ARG A 90 -4.77 -6.85 8.85
C ARG A 90 -5.18 -7.61 10.10
N ASN A 91 -5.53 -8.89 9.98
CA ASN A 91 -5.95 -9.72 11.11
C ASN A 91 -4.84 -9.86 12.16
N LYS A 92 -3.60 -10.09 11.70
CA LYS A 92 -2.44 -10.20 12.61
C LYS A 92 -2.12 -8.86 13.26
N PHE A 93 -2.14 -7.76 12.51
CA PHE A 93 -1.94 -6.41 13.06
C PHE A 93 -2.97 -6.06 14.15
N LEU A 94 -4.26 -6.32 13.92
CA LEU A 94 -5.30 -6.07 14.93
C LEU A 94 -5.14 -6.94 16.19
N LYS A 95 -4.46 -8.09 16.08
CA LYS A 95 -4.21 -9.00 17.20
C LYS A 95 -2.97 -8.62 18.02
N GLN A 96 -1.91 -8.14 17.36
CA GLN A 96 -0.56 -8.06 17.94
C GLN A 96 0.14 -6.72 17.77
N GLY A 97 -0.26 -5.93 16.77
CA GLY A 97 0.37 -4.66 16.45
C GLY A 97 0.04 -3.55 17.43
N GLN A 98 0.74 -2.44 17.28
CA GLN A 98 0.54 -1.24 18.09
C GLN A 98 -0.67 -0.43 17.59
N LEU A 99 -1.80 -0.60 18.27
CA LEU A 99 -3.06 0.07 17.92
C LEU A 99 -3.25 1.44 18.59
N LYS A 100 -2.37 1.81 19.53
CA LYS A 100 -2.51 3.02 20.37
C LYS A 100 -1.37 4.03 20.20
N LEU A 101 -0.42 3.73 19.32
CA LEU A 101 0.64 4.65 18.92
C LEU A 101 0.77 4.65 17.39
N SER A 102 1.38 5.70 16.89
CA SER A 102 1.89 5.83 15.53
C SER A 102 3.23 6.56 15.60
N ASN A 103 3.84 6.89 14.47
CA ASN A 103 4.93 7.86 14.40
C ASN A 103 4.79 8.74 13.17
N LEU A 104 5.62 9.77 13.08
CA LEU A 104 5.74 10.62 11.90
C LEU A 104 7.00 10.24 11.12
N ASP A 105 6.84 9.94 9.83
CA ASP A 105 7.94 9.73 8.88
C ASP A 105 9.02 8.71 9.33
N HIS A 106 8.62 7.63 10.01
CA HIS A 106 9.50 6.54 10.47
C HIS A 106 10.55 6.95 11.52
N SER A 107 10.33 8.05 12.23
CA SER A 107 11.22 8.45 13.32
C SER A 107 10.87 7.71 14.61
N SER A 108 11.74 6.79 15.04
CA SER A 108 11.59 6.03 16.29
C SER A 108 11.67 6.90 17.55
N ASN A 109 12.20 8.13 17.43
CA ASN A 109 12.20 9.11 18.52
C ASN A 109 10.89 9.91 18.61
N ASP A 110 10.00 9.74 17.64
CA ASP A 110 8.76 10.52 17.48
C ASP A 110 7.52 9.62 17.48
N GLU A 111 7.46 8.66 18.41
CA GLU A 111 6.21 7.97 18.71
C GLU A 111 5.16 9.00 19.15
N ILE A 112 4.02 9.02 18.45
CA ILE A 112 2.91 9.92 18.74
C ILE A 112 1.71 9.14 19.26
N PRO A 113 1.02 9.63 20.32
CA PRO A 113 -0.23 9.07 20.78
C PRO A 113 -1.32 9.22 19.70
N GLY A 114 -1.90 8.11 19.31
CA GLY A 114 -3.00 8.05 18.36
C GLY A 114 -3.48 6.62 18.24
N TYR A 115 -4.79 6.41 18.13
CA TYR A 115 -5.33 5.06 18.15
C TYR A 115 -6.18 4.75 16.94
N LEU A 116 -6.05 3.52 16.47
CA LEU A 116 -6.87 2.96 15.42
C LEU A 116 -8.31 2.85 15.92
N ILE A 117 -9.24 3.49 15.23
CA ILE A 117 -10.68 3.41 15.55
C ILE A 117 -11.44 2.53 14.57
N GLU A 118 -10.88 2.31 13.37
CA GLU A 118 -11.53 1.54 12.32
C GLU A 118 -10.48 0.93 11.41
N SER A 119 -10.68 -0.33 11.04
CA SER A 119 -9.95 -0.99 9.96
C SER A 119 -10.91 -1.89 9.20
N TRP A 120 -10.92 -1.77 7.88
CA TRP A 120 -11.79 -2.58 7.03
C TRP A 120 -11.10 -2.93 5.71
N ILE A 121 -11.62 -3.97 5.07
CA ILE A 121 -11.25 -4.34 3.71
C ILE A 121 -12.43 -4.03 2.82
N VAL A 122 -12.16 -3.38 1.70
CA VAL A 122 -13.17 -3.08 0.69
C VAL A 122 -13.72 -4.38 0.11
N GLU A 123 -15.02 -4.58 0.17
CA GLU A 123 -15.71 -5.71 -0.48
C GLU A 123 -16.35 -5.28 -1.81
N ASP A 124 -17.12 -4.18 -1.78
CA ASP A 124 -17.75 -3.58 -2.96
C ASP A 124 -17.20 -2.16 -3.16
N ALA A 125 -16.33 -2.00 -4.16
CA ALA A 125 -15.69 -0.72 -4.45
C ALA A 125 -16.66 0.42 -4.76
N SER A 126 -17.83 0.13 -5.35
CA SER A 126 -18.80 1.14 -5.75
C SER A 126 -19.66 1.66 -4.58
N ASN A 127 -19.85 0.81 -3.57
CA ASN A 127 -20.67 1.09 -2.39
C ASN A 127 -19.85 1.20 -1.10
N ASP A 128 -18.52 1.32 -1.19
CA ASP A 128 -17.65 1.43 -0.02
C ASP A 128 -17.71 2.82 0.61
N LYS A 129 -17.56 2.87 1.94
CA LYS A 129 -17.41 4.11 2.71
C LYS A 129 -16.28 5.01 2.19
N ALA A 130 -15.20 4.42 1.67
CA ALA A 130 -14.10 5.15 1.06
C ALA A 130 -14.59 6.08 -0.07
N VAL A 131 -15.56 5.67 -0.89
CA VAL A 131 -16.11 6.53 -1.94
C VAL A 131 -16.78 7.77 -1.33
N ALA A 132 -17.57 7.59 -0.28
CA ALA A 132 -18.20 8.70 0.45
C ALA A 132 -17.18 9.62 1.15
N LEU A 133 -15.97 9.12 1.42
CA LEU A 133 -14.85 9.88 1.98
C LEU A 133 -14.01 10.61 0.91
N GLY A 134 -14.35 10.45 -0.38
CA GLY A 134 -13.74 11.15 -1.51
C GLY A 134 -12.69 10.35 -2.28
N PHE A 135 -12.54 9.05 -2.03
CA PHE A 135 -11.60 8.19 -2.77
C PHE A 135 -12.22 7.72 -4.10
N THR A 136 -11.51 7.89 -5.22
CA THR A 136 -12.01 7.60 -6.58
C THR A 136 -11.55 6.26 -7.16
N ASP A 137 -10.41 5.74 -6.71
CA ASP A 137 -9.77 4.52 -7.25
C ASP A 137 -9.79 3.37 -6.22
N VAL A 138 -10.95 3.17 -5.60
CA VAL A 138 -11.14 2.14 -4.58
C VAL A 138 -11.19 0.76 -5.26
N LYS A 139 -10.35 -0.18 -4.81
CA LYS A 139 -10.29 -1.57 -5.32
C LYS A 139 -10.79 -2.54 -4.24
N PRO A 140 -11.57 -3.57 -4.58
CA PRO A 140 -11.89 -4.65 -3.63
C PRO A 140 -10.62 -5.31 -3.11
N GLY A 141 -10.57 -5.63 -1.82
CA GLY A 141 -9.39 -6.14 -1.13
C GLY A 141 -8.45 -5.04 -0.59
N THR A 142 -8.68 -3.76 -0.88
CA THR A 142 -7.91 -2.66 -0.28
C THR A 142 -8.18 -2.59 1.22
N LEU A 143 -7.10 -2.55 2.00
CA LEU A 143 -7.14 -2.29 3.42
C LEU A 143 -7.19 -0.79 3.67
N PHE A 144 -8.22 -0.34 4.37
CA PHE A 144 -8.31 1.01 4.91
C PHE A 144 -8.16 1.02 6.43
N ALA A 145 -7.71 2.16 6.95
CA ALA A 145 -7.64 2.45 8.35
C ALA A 145 -8.12 3.87 8.65
N THR A 146 -8.72 4.04 9.83
CA THR A 146 -8.97 5.36 10.43
C THR A 146 -8.27 5.43 11.78
N TYR A 147 -7.44 6.45 11.95
CA TYR A 147 -6.81 6.80 13.22
C TYR A 147 -7.39 8.08 13.81
N HIS A 148 -7.47 8.14 15.14
CA HIS A 148 -7.83 9.33 15.89
C HIS A 148 -6.64 9.86 16.69
N PHE A 149 -6.41 11.17 16.58
CA PHE A 149 -5.33 11.89 17.27
C PHE A 149 -5.92 13.05 18.10
N PRO A 150 -6.33 12.79 19.35
CA PRO A 150 -7.05 13.78 20.17
C PRO A 150 -6.17 14.94 20.67
N ASP A 151 -4.84 14.77 20.71
CA ASP A 151 -3.95 15.84 21.11
C ASP A 151 -3.81 16.86 19.98
N ALA A 152 -4.11 18.13 20.27
CA ALA A 152 -4.11 19.20 19.26
C ALA A 152 -2.72 19.45 18.64
N LYS A 153 -1.62 19.23 19.38
CA LYS A 153 -0.27 19.41 18.84
C LYS A 153 0.08 18.28 17.89
N VAL A 154 -0.25 17.04 18.27
CA VAL A 154 -0.08 15.87 17.39
C VAL A 154 -0.92 16.02 16.12
N TRP A 155 -2.19 16.41 16.27
CA TRP A 155 -3.09 16.63 15.13
C TRP A 155 -2.56 17.68 14.14
N ALA A 156 -1.98 18.77 14.64
CA ALA A 156 -1.41 19.81 13.79
C ALA A 156 -0.30 19.28 12.88
N GLU A 157 0.43 18.25 13.29
CA GLU A 157 1.44 17.60 12.46
C GLU A 157 0.83 16.51 11.56
N VAL A 158 -0.03 15.66 12.11
CA VAL A 158 -0.71 14.58 11.36
C VAL A 158 -1.53 15.12 10.19
N SER A 159 -2.25 16.23 10.38
CA SER A 159 -3.12 16.83 9.36
C SER A 159 -2.38 17.39 8.14
N LYS A 160 -1.05 17.52 8.21
CA LYS A 160 -0.18 17.95 7.11
C LYS A 160 0.35 16.80 6.26
N ARG A 161 0.12 15.55 6.68
CA ARG A 161 0.68 14.35 6.07
C ARG A 161 -0.33 13.70 5.13
N ASN A 162 0.17 12.92 4.16
CA ASN A 162 -0.67 12.49 3.03
C ASN A 162 -0.89 10.99 2.95
N GLY A 163 -0.24 10.16 3.78
CA GLY A 163 -0.47 8.72 3.69
C GLY A 163 -0.05 7.92 4.92
N PHE A 164 -0.35 6.63 4.85
CA PHE A 164 0.13 5.63 5.79
C PHE A 164 1.38 4.93 5.27
N SER A 165 2.20 4.44 6.18
CA SER A 165 3.32 3.55 5.89
C SER A 165 3.39 2.42 6.90
N LEU A 166 3.80 1.24 6.46
CA LEU A 166 3.88 0.06 7.31
C LEU A 166 5.29 -0.12 7.84
N GLU A 167 5.40 -0.34 9.14
CA GLU A 167 6.62 -0.79 9.80
C GLU A 167 6.42 -2.19 10.36
N GLY A 168 7.38 -3.08 10.09
CA GLY A 168 7.37 -4.44 10.57
C GLY A 168 8.24 -5.37 9.74
N ASN A 169 8.23 -6.65 10.10
CA ASN A 169 9.04 -7.68 9.46
C ASN A 169 8.16 -8.54 8.55
N PHE A 170 8.58 -8.76 7.31
CA PHE A 170 7.81 -9.54 6.34
C PHE A 170 8.66 -10.65 5.72
N LEU A 171 8.03 -11.79 5.42
CA LEU A 171 8.61 -12.76 4.50
C LEU A 171 8.42 -12.25 3.08
N MET A 172 9.47 -12.35 2.28
CA MET A 172 9.46 -11.94 0.88
C MET A 172 9.68 -13.17 0.00
N GLU A 173 8.68 -13.51 -0.80
CA GLU A 173 8.79 -14.59 -1.79
C GLU A 173 8.99 -13.99 -3.18
N ALA A 174 10.08 -14.34 -3.85
CA ALA A 174 10.33 -13.88 -5.22
C ALA A 174 9.26 -14.46 -6.15
N ILE A 175 8.51 -13.58 -6.82
CA ILE A 175 7.53 -14.00 -7.82
C ILE A 175 8.07 -13.70 -9.21
N LYS A 176 8.05 -14.72 -10.07
CA LYS A 176 8.15 -14.47 -11.51
C LYS A 176 6.81 -13.88 -11.92
N MET A 177 6.76 -12.57 -12.09
CA MET A 177 5.72 -12.01 -12.93
C MET A 177 5.94 -12.64 -14.30
N SER A 178 5.06 -13.56 -14.71
CA SER A 178 4.95 -13.84 -16.13
C SER A 178 4.69 -12.48 -16.73
N THR A 179 5.58 -12.00 -17.60
CA THR A 179 5.19 -10.98 -18.53
C THR A 179 3.90 -11.50 -19.12
N GLN A 180 2.76 -10.93 -18.73
CA GLN A 180 1.61 -10.97 -19.61
C GLN A 180 2.21 -10.37 -20.86
N LYS A 181 2.44 -11.22 -21.87
CA LYS A 181 2.71 -10.72 -23.21
C LYS A 181 1.56 -9.76 -23.41
N GLN A 182 1.89 -8.47 -23.41
CA GLN A 182 1.00 -7.50 -23.97
C GLN A 182 0.97 -7.95 -25.42
N ASP A 183 -0.05 -8.72 -25.80
CA ASP A 183 -0.16 -9.25 -27.15
C ASP A 183 -0.18 -8.02 -28.04
N THR A 184 0.97 -7.75 -28.64
CA THR A 184 1.11 -6.63 -29.53
C THR A 184 0.37 -7.02 -30.80
N VAL A 185 -0.12 -6.03 -31.54
CA VAL A 185 -0.79 -6.30 -32.81
C VAL A 185 0.15 -7.11 -33.73
N GLU A 186 1.45 -6.88 -33.61
CA GLU A 186 2.50 -7.63 -34.29
C GLU A 186 2.56 -9.12 -33.90
N SER A 187 2.44 -9.47 -32.60
CA SER A 187 2.49 -10.89 -32.20
C SER A 187 1.23 -11.66 -32.62
N LEU A 188 0.08 -10.99 -32.62
CA LEU A 188 -1.18 -11.56 -33.11
C LEU A 188 -1.16 -11.74 -34.64
N LEU A 189 -0.49 -10.85 -35.38
CA LEU A 189 -0.33 -10.96 -36.83
C LEU A 189 0.63 -12.09 -37.22
N GLU A 190 1.72 -12.31 -36.47
CA GLU A 190 2.63 -13.43 -36.69
C GLU A 190 1.94 -14.79 -36.47
N GLU A 191 1.17 -14.94 -35.39
CA GLU A 191 0.39 -16.17 -35.15
C GLU A 191 -0.67 -16.41 -36.24
N LEU A 192 -1.26 -15.35 -36.79
CA LEU A 192 -2.22 -15.44 -37.91
C LEU A 192 -1.56 -15.87 -39.22
N LEU A 193 -0.34 -15.39 -39.50
CA LEU A 193 0.42 -15.76 -40.68
C LEU A 193 0.87 -17.22 -40.61
N ASP A 194 1.39 -17.66 -39.45
CA ASP A 194 1.78 -19.06 -39.23
C ASP A 194 0.59 -20.03 -39.36
N ALA A 195 -0.61 -19.61 -38.94
CA ALA A 195 -1.83 -20.40 -39.09
C ALA A 195 -2.34 -20.47 -40.55
N LEU A 196 -1.96 -19.52 -41.40
CA LEU A 196 -2.29 -19.48 -42.81
C LEU A 196 -1.28 -20.23 -43.68
N GLU A 197 0.00 -20.30 -43.27
CA GLU A 197 1.04 -21.06 -43.97
C GLU A 197 0.99 -22.57 -43.69
N ASN A 198 0.38 -22.98 -42.56
CA ASN A 198 0.18 -24.40 -42.21
C ASN A 198 -1.16 -24.98 -42.73
N LYS A 199 -1.72 -24.40 -43.80
CA LYS A 199 -2.90 -24.92 -44.53
C LYS A 199 -2.56 -25.34 -45.94
#